data_AF-A0A939WK18-F1
#
_entry.id   AF-A0A939WK18-F1
#
_cell.length_a   1.000
_cell.length_b   1.000
_cell.length_c   1.000
_cell.angle_alpha   90.00
_cell.angle_beta   90.00
_cell.angle_gamma   90.00
#
_symmetry.space_group_name_H-M   'P 1'
#
loop_
_entity.id
_entity.type
_entity.pdbx_description
1 polymer ?
#
loop_
_entity_poly.entity_id
_entity_poly.type
_entity_poly.pdbx_seq_one_letter_code
_entity_poly.pdbx_strand_id
1 'polypeptide(L)'
;MIFALAALLLAATEPAMTDGEVWNEGVDYYRAGDVTNALKTLRPLLLSKSHGARAAEVVAKLEYEKGDLEEAASAAQIALRATPDDAKANRNFTRATDRLPAIREEEHLKAVLKAAEGKDPGSMLLAATKDCRALMSESGAYRTNRAEKAVALADALSKRAERLSDAWIPVRELIAQSVTNEEQAATISAQIDAARKKTKDAAKRLSDFDPEAYPLLSDVEHDFTRFVKLTVMPPAAMDEDLVAQSNAWLDVEQFNGRSWQQDALDYTRAFRAKFPAWARAYEQQAQSDTNKPPFTAEDQAKISGLATELEKLQMECVEKSLPPSQEDALRIINEIRELLPKDPNGGGQQQNQDQQQKNDQNQQQNQNQQNQNQQDQNQQNQQDQQQQNQDQQQDQGEDDKNKDETDEGDEQNAEDQEVEAVLKKAQERSDEHEAEKKARMRKAPLPPNERDW
;
A
#
# COMPACT_ATOMS: atom_id res chain seq x y z
N MET A 1 -0.16 -30.14 65.02
CA MET A 1 0.54 -29.79 63.77
C MET A 1 -0.38 -29.03 62.79
N ILE A 2 -1.25 -28.12 63.27
CA ILE A 2 -2.11 -27.25 62.42
C ILE A 2 -2.09 -25.78 62.88
N PHE A 3 -1.39 -25.45 63.98
CA PHE A 3 -1.29 -24.06 64.48
C PHE A 3 0.03 -23.36 64.15
N ALA A 4 0.96 -24.02 63.45
CA ALA A 4 2.23 -23.43 63.05
C ALA A 4 2.28 -22.99 61.57
N LEU A 5 1.23 -23.24 60.79
CA LEU A 5 1.18 -22.91 59.36
C LEU A 5 0.42 -21.62 59.03
N ALA A 6 -0.16 -20.94 60.04
CA ALA A 6 -0.82 -19.64 59.87
C ALA A 6 0.13 -18.45 60.02
N ALA A 7 1.39 -18.69 60.40
CA ALA A 7 2.39 -17.63 60.66
C ALA A 7 3.45 -17.49 59.56
N LEU A 8 3.38 -18.27 58.47
CA LEU A 8 4.38 -18.26 57.39
C LEU A 8 3.82 -17.86 56.01
N LEU A 9 2.63 -17.25 55.99
CA LEU A 9 1.97 -16.72 54.79
C LEU A 9 1.56 -15.24 54.95
N LEU A 10 2.22 -14.53 55.87
CA LEU A 10 2.41 -13.09 55.78
C LEU A 10 3.83 -12.84 55.24
N ALA A 11 4.06 -13.19 53.98
CA ALA A 11 4.99 -12.39 53.20
C ALA A 11 4.35 -11.00 53.16
N ALA A 12 4.96 -10.03 53.84
CA ALA A 12 4.53 -8.65 53.79
C ALA A 12 4.56 -8.20 52.33
N THR A 13 3.43 -8.31 51.64
CA THR A 13 3.12 -7.40 50.54
C THR A 13 3.04 -6.04 51.20
N GLU A 14 4.12 -5.27 51.08
CA GLU A 14 4.09 -3.86 51.44
C GLU A 14 2.82 -3.26 50.83
N PRO A 15 2.04 -2.48 51.60
CA PRO A 15 0.85 -1.85 51.05
C PRO A 15 1.27 -1.07 49.81
N ALA A 16 0.55 -1.27 48.69
CA ALA A 16 0.83 -0.53 47.47
C ALA A 16 0.83 0.97 47.82
N MET A 17 1.94 1.64 47.52
CA MET A 17 2.09 3.07 47.79
C MET A 17 0.91 3.83 47.19
N THR A 18 0.43 4.81 47.93
CA THR A 18 -0.57 5.76 47.43
C THR A 18 0.03 6.64 46.33
N ASP A 19 -0.81 7.16 45.43
CA ASP A 19 -0.37 8.10 44.39
C ASP A 19 0.43 9.29 44.96
N GLY A 20 0.11 9.72 46.19
CA GLY A 20 0.81 10.81 46.88
C GLY A 20 2.22 10.41 47.36
N GLU A 21 2.40 9.18 47.84
CA GLU A 21 3.71 8.64 48.21
C GLU A 21 4.59 8.47 46.97
N VAL A 22 4.05 7.90 45.89
CA VAL A 22 4.72 7.77 44.60
C VAL A 22 5.08 9.14 44.02
N TRP A 23 4.20 10.14 44.15
CA TRP A 23 4.48 11.51 43.70
C TRP A 23 5.64 12.13 44.46
N ASN A 24 5.64 12.02 45.79
CA ASN A 24 6.70 12.60 46.62
C ASN A 24 8.05 11.94 46.32
N GLU A 25 8.08 10.60 46.24
CA GLU A 25 9.30 9.86 45.90
C GLU A 25 9.82 10.25 44.51
N GLY A 26 8.93 10.33 43.51
CA GLY A 26 9.28 10.75 42.16
C GLY A 26 9.82 12.20 42.09
N VAL A 27 9.23 13.11 42.89
CA VAL A 27 9.71 14.49 43.00
C VAL A 27 11.06 14.58 43.72
N ASP A 28 11.33 13.70 44.69
CA ASP A 28 12.61 13.65 45.37
C ASP A 28 13.72 13.18 44.42
N TYR A 29 13.47 12.15 43.59
CA TYR A 29 14.39 11.78 42.51
C TYR A 29 14.60 12.93 41.52
N TYR A 30 13.52 13.62 41.11
CA TYR A 30 13.60 14.76 40.21
C TYR A 30 14.47 15.89 40.79
N ARG A 31 14.30 16.23 42.08
CA ARG A 31 15.11 17.25 42.78
C ARG A 31 16.56 16.82 42.96
N ALA A 32 16.81 15.53 43.12
CA ALA A 32 18.16 14.96 43.17
C ALA A 32 18.85 14.91 41.80
N GLY A 33 18.13 15.23 40.71
CA GLY A 33 18.64 15.11 39.34
C GLY A 33 18.72 13.66 38.83
N ASP A 34 18.12 12.70 39.55
CA ASP A 34 18.03 11.31 39.13
C ASP A 34 16.87 11.13 38.15
N VAL A 35 17.12 11.54 36.91
CA VAL A 35 16.13 11.50 35.81
C VAL A 35 15.57 10.09 35.60
N THR A 36 16.39 9.05 35.76
CA THR A 36 15.99 7.67 35.47
C THR A 36 14.96 7.19 36.50
N ASN A 37 15.24 7.35 37.79
CA ASN A 37 14.31 6.94 38.83
C ASN A 37 13.10 7.88 38.90
N ALA A 38 13.27 9.18 38.66
CA ALA A 38 12.15 10.12 38.57
C ALA A 38 11.14 9.71 37.50
N LEU A 39 11.60 9.40 36.28
CA LEU A 39 10.72 8.95 35.20
C LEU A 39 10.06 7.60 35.52
N LYS A 40 10.82 6.65 36.06
CA LYS A 40 10.30 5.33 36.45
C LYS A 40 9.15 5.45 37.47
N THR A 41 9.29 6.36 38.44
CA THR A 41 8.31 6.55 39.52
C THR A 41 7.14 7.43 39.09
N LEU A 42 7.37 8.47 38.26
CA LEU A 42 6.32 9.43 37.88
C LEU A 42 5.47 9.01 36.67
N ARG A 43 6.01 8.21 35.72
CA ARG A 43 5.26 7.77 34.52
C ARG A 43 3.95 7.02 34.85
N PRO A 44 3.89 6.10 35.85
CA PRO A 44 2.63 5.45 36.22
C PRO A 44 1.55 6.44 36.69
N LEU A 45 1.96 7.58 37.27
CA LEU A 45 1.03 8.60 37.75
C LEU A 45 0.36 9.39 36.62
N LEU A 46 0.78 9.26 35.36
CA LEU A 46 0.12 9.95 34.22
C LEU A 46 -1.38 9.62 34.11
N LEU A 47 -1.78 8.42 34.56
CA LEU A 47 -3.18 7.96 34.59
C LEU A 47 -3.90 8.31 35.90
N SER A 48 -3.20 8.88 36.88
CA SER A 48 -3.78 9.27 38.17
C SER A 48 -4.75 10.43 38.00
N LYS A 49 -5.95 10.30 38.59
CA LYS A 49 -6.93 11.39 38.65
C LYS A 49 -6.46 12.56 39.51
N SER A 50 -5.58 12.32 40.48
CA SER A 50 -5.18 13.32 41.47
C SER A 50 -3.83 13.95 41.15
N HIS A 51 -2.88 13.17 40.60
CA HIS A 51 -1.52 13.62 40.33
C HIS A 51 -1.15 13.61 38.84
N GLY A 52 -2.03 13.14 37.95
CA GLY A 52 -1.74 12.97 36.52
C GLY A 52 -1.25 14.23 35.82
N ALA A 53 -1.94 15.35 36.00
CA ALA A 53 -1.53 16.62 35.38
C ALA A 53 -0.14 17.10 35.86
N ARG A 54 0.15 16.95 37.16
CA ARG A 54 1.43 17.39 37.75
C ARG A 54 2.56 16.43 37.39
N ALA A 55 2.30 15.14 37.40
CA ALA A 55 3.23 14.11 36.91
C ALA A 55 3.54 14.35 35.43
N ALA A 56 2.52 14.63 34.62
CA ALA A 56 2.66 14.94 33.21
C ALA A 56 3.57 16.15 32.93
N GLU A 57 3.45 17.24 33.71
CA GLU A 57 4.38 18.37 33.59
C GLU A 57 5.84 17.98 33.85
N VAL A 58 6.10 17.19 34.90
CA VAL A 58 7.46 16.80 35.28
C VAL A 58 8.03 15.78 34.29
N VAL A 59 7.25 14.78 33.90
CA VAL A 59 7.64 13.78 32.90
C VAL A 59 7.92 14.46 31.56
N ALA A 60 7.04 15.35 31.08
CA ALA A 60 7.25 16.05 29.82
C ALA A 60 8.58 16.82 29.79
N LYS A 61 8.90 17.50 30.90
CA LYS A 61 10.17 18.22 31.03
C LYS A 61 11.37 17.28 31.01
N LEU A 62 11.33 16.20 31.79
CA LEU A 62 12.43 15.25 31.90
C LEU A 62 12.72 14.53 30.58
N GLU A 63 11.67 14.11 29.86
CA GLU A 63 11.82 13.48 28.54
C GLU A 63 12.35 14.47 27.50
N TYR A 64 11.88 15.72 27.54
CA TYR A 64 12.39 16.77 26.66
C TYR A 64 13.90 17.02 26.90
N GLU A 65 14.35 17.07 28.14
CA GLU A 65 15.77 17.23 28.50
C GLU A 65 16.62 16.01 28.11
N LYS A 66 16.03 14.81 28.14
CA LYS A 66 16.65 13.57 27.64
C LYS A 66 16.70 13.49 26.11
N GLY A 67 15.88 14.27 25.42
CA GLY A 67 15.74 14.27 23.96
C GLY A 67 14.65 13.32 23.43
N ASP A 68 13.86 12.69 24.30
CA ASP A 68 12.73 11.84 23.91
C ASP A 68 11.48 12.70 23.68
N LEU A 69 11.41 13.32 22.50
CA LEU A 69 10.37 14.29 22.19
C LEU A 69 8.98 13.66 22.06
N GLU A 70 8.88 12.37 21.75
CA GLU A 70 7.60 11.65 21.62
C GLU A 70 6.93 11.52 22.99
N GLU A 71 7.66 10.98 23.95
CA GLU A 71 7.19 10.86 25.33
C GLU A 71 6.98 12.24 25.96
N ALA A 72 7.84 13.21 25.63
CA ALA A 72 7.66 14.59 26.08
C ALA A 72 6.36 15.22 25.57
N ALA A 73 6.03 15.03 24.28
CA ALA A 73 4.82 15.58 23.68
C ALA A 73 3.56 14.89 24.20
N SER A 74 3.58 13.57 24.36
CA SER A 74 2.50 12.78 24.95
C SER A 74 2.17 13.26 26.37
N ALA A 75 3.20 13.37 27.23
CA ALA A 75 3.02 13.88 28.59
C ALA A 75 2.59 15.36 28.59
N ALA A 76 3.18 16.22 27.76
CA ALA A 76 2.78 17.63 27.68
C ALA A 76 1.33 17.78 27.22
N GLN A 77 0.83 16.90 26.34
CA GLN A 77 -0.57 16.89 25.92
C GLN A 77 -1.51 16.55 27.09
N ILE A 78 -1.14 15.60 27.97
CA ILE A 78 -1.91 15.27 29.17
C ILE A 78 -2.00 16.48 30.11
N ALA A 79 -0.87 17.16 30.36
CA ALA A 79 -0.84 18.37 31.18
C ALA A 79 -1.71 19.49 30.59
N LEU A 80 -1.60 19.73 29.28
CA LEU A 80 -2.39 20.75 28.59
C LEU A 80 -3.90 20.44 28.59
N ARG A 81 -4.30 19.16 28.44
CA ARG A 81 -5.71 18.77 28.53
C ARG A 81 -6.30 19.03 29.93
N ALA A 82 -5.50 18.91 30.98
CA ALA A 82 -5.94 19.19 32.35
C ALA A 82 -6.14 20.69 32.60
N THR A 83 -5.32 21.54 31.97
CA THR A 83 -5.41 23.00 32.05
C THR A 83 -5.22 23.64 30.66
N PRO A 84 -6.27 23.69 29.82
CA PRO A 84 -6.16 24.13 28.42
C PRO A 84 -5.68 25.57 28.24
N ASP A 85 -6.01 26.44 29.19
CA ASP A 85 -5.66 27.86 29.14
C ASP A 85 -4.30 28.18 29.79
N ASP A 86 -3.57 27.17 30.30
CA ASP A 86 -2.25 27.41 30.89
C ASP A 86 -1.20 27.67 29.79
N ALA A 87 -0.75 28.93 29.72
CA ALA A 87 0.28 29.38 28.81
C ALA A 87 1.61 28.61 28.96
N LYS A 88 1.93 28.13 30.17
CA LYS A 88 3.14 27.32 30.42
C LYS A 88 2.99 25.92 29.84
N ALA A 89 1.89 25.22 30.13
CA ALA A 89 1.58 23.92 29.55
C ALA A 89 1.56 23.98 28.01
N ASN A 90 0.93 25.02 27.44
CA ASN A 90 0.90 25.21 25.99
C ASN A 90 2.30 25.39 25.40
N ARG A 91 3.15 26.24 26.01
CA ARG A 91 4.55 26.43 25.57
C ARG A 91 5.35 25.14 25.62
N ASN A 92 5.17 24.34 26.68
CA ASN A 92 5.88 23.07 26.82
C ASN A 92 5.43 22.06 25.74
N PHE A 93 4.13 21.97 25.47
CA PHE A 93 3.60 21.16 24.38
C PHE A 93 4.17 21.59 23.03
N THR A 94 4.09 22.89 22.69
CA THR A 94 4.68 23.44 21.46
C THR A 94 6.16 23.08 21.33
N ARG A 95 6.97 23.30 22.37
CA ARG A 95 8.41 22.96 22.34
C ARG A 95 8.67 21.48 22.09
N ALA A 96 7.85 20.59 22.65
CA ALA A 96 7.99 19.16 22.44
C ALA A 96 7.55 18.75 21.03
N THR A 97 6.50 19.38 20.47
CA THR A 97 5.94 19.02 19.17
C THR A 97 6.60 19.68 17.97
N ASP A 98 7.19 20.87 18.11
CA ASP A 98 7.68 21.68 16.99
C ASP A 98 8.69 20.93 16.11
N ARG A 99 9.54 20.09 16.72
CA ARG A 99 10.58 19.32 16.01
C ARG A 99 10.17 17.89 15.69
N LEU A 100 9.07 17.38 16.26
CA LEU A 100 8.65 15.99 16.07
C LEU A 100 8.43 15.62 14.60
N PRO A 101 7.74 16.43 13.77
CA PRO A 101 7.56 16.09 12.35
C PRO A 101 8.89 15.88 11.61
N ALA A 102 9.89 16.73 11.89
CA ALA A 102 11.20 16.64 11.25
C ALA A 102 11.98 15.40 11.71
N ILE A 103 11.96 15.09 13.02
CA ILE A 103 12.63 13.91 13.57
C ILE A 103 11.98 12.63 13.04
N ARG A 104 10.65 12.57 13.02
CA ARG A 104 9.90 11.43 12.45
C ARG A 104 10.25 11.20 10.99
N GLU A 105 10.29 12.25 10.18
CA GLU A 105 10.73 12.12 8.77
C GLU A 105 12.19 11.66 8.69
N GLU A 106 13.10 12.17 9.52
CA GLU A 106 14.51 11.74 9.51
C GLU A 106 14.67 10.26 9.89
N GLU A 107 13.95 9.80 10.91
CA GLU A 107 13.93 8.39 11.31
C GLU A 107 13.32 7.49 10.24
N HIS A 108 12.22 7.93 9.63
CA HIS A 108 11.58 7.24 8.51
C HIS A 108 12.52 7.12 7.32
N LEU A 109 13.18 8.22 6.91
CA LEU A 109 14.17 8.21 5.83
C LEU A 109 15.31 7.22 6.10
N LYS A 110 15.84 7.21 7.32
CA LYS A 110 16.88 6.24 7.74
C LYS A 110 16.38 4.80 7.65
N ALA A 111 15.15 4.54 8.10
CA ALA A 111 14.56 3.21 8.05
C ALA A 111 14.36 2.73 6.60
N VAL A 112 13.84 3.60 5.73
CA VAL A 112 13.64 3.30 4.30
C VAL A 112 14.97 3.03 3.60
N LEU A 113 15.98 3.88 3.81
CA LEU A 113 17.30 3.69 3.20
C LEU A 113 17.95 2.39 3.67
N LYS A 114 17.90 2.10 4.97
CA LYS A 114 18.41 0.84 5.54
C LYS A 114 17.70 -0.38 4.94
N ALA A 115 16.38 -0.32 4.76
CA ALA A 115 15.60 -1.39 4.15
C ALA A 115 15.89 -1.57 2.64
N ALA A 116 16.51 -0.57 2.01
CA ALA A 116 16.91 -0.59 0.60
C ALA A 116 18.38 -0.98 0.39
N GLU A 117 19.19 -1.09 1.45
CA GLU A 117 20.60 -1.48 1.35
C GLU A 117 20.77 -2.80 0.59
N GLY A 118 21.67 -2.79 -0.41
CA GLY A 118 21.97 -3.96 -1.24
C GLY A 118 20.92 -4.31 -2.29
N LYS A 119 19.81 -3.57 -2.39
CA LYS A 119 18.81 -3.76 -3.46
C LYS A 119 19.20 -3.02 -4.72
N ASP A 120 18.94 -3.64 -5.88
CA ASP A 120 19.15 -3.00 -7.18
C ASP A 120 18.06 -1.94 -7.43
N PRO A 121 18.40 -0.68 -7.74
CA PRO A 121 17.42 0.38 -7.95
C PRO A 121 16.48 0.11 -9.13
N GLY A 122 16.94 -0.59 -10.17
CA GLY A 122 16.08 -0.99 -11.28
C GLY A 122 14.97 -1.95 -10.86
N SER A 123 15.30 -2.92 -10.00
CA SER A 123 14.31 -3.81 -9.42
C SER A 123 13.30 -3.11 -8.52
N MET A 124 13.75 -2.13 -7.74
CA MET A 124 12.87 -1.34 -6.86
C MET A 124 11.89 -0.51 -7.67
N LEU A 125 12.38 0.13 -8.74
CA LEU A 125 11.55 0.87 -9.68
C LEU A 125 10.53 -0.04 -10.38
N LEU A 126 10.94 -1.22 -10.83
CA LEU A 126 10.05 -2.19 -11.48
C LEU A 126 8.94 -2.66 -10.52
N ALA A 127 9.31 -2.99 -9.28
CA ALA A 127 8.37 -3.34 -8.24
C ALA A 127 7.37 -2.22 -7.97
N ALA A 128 7.86 -0.98 -7.87
CA ALA A 128 7.03 0.21 -7.66
C ALA A 128 6.08 0.48 -8.85
N THR A 129 6.53 0.32 -10.10
CA THR A 129 5.67 0.41 -11.29
C THR A 129 4.53 -0.60 -11.22
N LYS A 130 4.82 -1.86 -10.90
CA LYS A 130 3.79 -2.91 -10.77
C LYS A 130 2.81 -2.60 -9.64
N ASP A 131 3.32 -2.15 -8.50
CA ASP A 131 2.50 -1.76 -7.35
C ASP A 131 1.58 -0.57 -7.68
N CYS A 132 2.09 0.42 -8.42
CA CYS A 132 1.31 1.56 -8.91
C CYS A 132 0.20 1.14 -9.87
N ARG A 133 0.46 0.20 -10.79
CA ARG A 133 -0.56 -0.35 -11.69
C ARG A 133 -1.65 -1.10 -10.94
N ALA A 134 -1.27 -1.91 -9.95
CA ALA A 134 -2.21 -2.60 -9.08
C ALA A 134 -3.08 -1.60 -8.29
N LEU A 135 -2.46 -0.56 -7.71
CA LEU A 135 -3.16 0.54 -7.05
C LEU A 135 -4.17 1.23 -7.98
N MET A 136 -3.81 1.53 -9.22
CA MET A 136 -4.75 2.12 -10.18
C MET A 136 -5.94 1.21 -10.44
N SER A 137 -5.71 -0.09 -10.66
CA SER A 137 -6.79 -1.06 -10.88
C SER A 137 -7.72 -1.18 -9.65
N GLU A 138 -7.16 -1.18 -8.45
CA GLU A 138 -7.91 -1.29 -7.19
C GLU A 138 -8.59 0.03 -6.78
N SER A 139 -8.08 1.18 -7.22
CA SER A 139 -8.68 2.49 -6.90
C SER A 139 -10.09 2.67 -7.47
N GLY A 140 -10.51 1.88 -8.46
CA GLY A 140 -11.89 1.83 -8.90
C GLY A 140 -12.84 1.09 -7.94
N ALA A 141 -12.31 0.27 -7.04
CA ALA A 141 -13.06 -0.74 -6.30
C ALA A 141 -13.63 -0.28 -4.94
N TYR A 142 -13.19 0.87 -4.40
CA TYR A 142 -13.69 1.34 -3.09
C TYR A 142 -15.09 2.00 -3.15
N ARG A 143 -15.65 2.20 -4.35
CA ARG A 143 -17.01 2.72 -4.54
C ARG A 143 -18.04 1.66 -4.19
N THR A 144 -18.24 1.45 -2.88
CA THR A 144 -19.23 0.52 -2.33
C THR A 144 -20.38 1.29 -1.70
N ASN A 145 -21.59 0.69 -1.67
CA ASN A 145 -22.76 1.28 -1.00
C ASN A 145 -22.64 1.32 0.54
N ARG A 146 -21.52 0.89 1.13
CA ARG A 146 -21.27 0.90 2.57
C ARG A 146 -20.13 1.88 2.89
N ALA A 147 -20.49 3.05 3.43
CA ALA A 147 -19.55 4.12 3.72
C ALA A 147 -18.34 3.67 4.57
N GLU A 148 -18.57 2.89 5.63
CA GLU A 148 -17.48 2.37 6.49
C GLU A 148 -16.47 1.52 5.73
N LYS A 149 -16.96 0.65 4.82
CA LYS A 149 -16.08 -0.17 3.98
C LYS A 149 -15.34 0.66 2.96
N ALA A 150 -15.99 1.67 2.38
CA ALA A 150 -15.36 2.60 1.45
C ALA A 150 -14.19 3.35 2.11
N VAL A 151 -14.37 3.85 3.34
CA VAL A 151 -13.31 4.53 4.12
C VAL A 151 -12.16 3.59 4.41
N ALA A 152 -12.44 2.39 4.92
CA ALA A 152 -11.39 1.42 5.22
C ALA A 152 -10.56 1.04 3.98
N LEU A 153 -11.21 0.90 2.81
CA LEU A 153 -10.53 0.62 1.54
C LEU A 153 -9.71 1.81 1.04
N ALA A 154 -10.28 3.02 1.09
CA ALA A 154 -9.58 4.25 0.71
C ALA A 154 -8.34 4.49 1.58
N ASP A 155 -8.44 4.29 2.90
CA ASP A 155 -7.31 4.37 3.83
C ASP A 155 -6.24 3.32 3.54
N ALA A 156 -6.64 2.09 3.20
CA ALA A 156 -5.70 1.03 2.85
C ALA A 156 -4.94 1.35 1.56
N LEU A 157 -5.64 1.85 0.54
CA LEU A 157 -5.04 2.28 -0.74
C LEU A 157 -4.15 3.50 -0.55
N SER A 158 -4.58 4.49 0.23
CA SER A 158 -3.78 5.66 0.60
C SER A 158 -2.46 5.26 1.26
N LYS A 159 -2.51 4.40 2.30
CA LYS A 159 -1.29 3.89 2.98
C LYS A 159 -0.38 3.08 2.06
N ARG A 160 -0.92 2.41 1.05
CA ARG A 160 -0.11 1.70 0.04
C ARG A 160 0.53 2.70 -0.93
N ALA A 161 -0.17 3.75 -1.35
CA ALA A 161 0.40 4.85 -2.14
C ALA A 161 1.44 5.68 -1.37
N GLU A 162 1.28 5.87 -0.05
CA GLU A 162 2.32 6.49 0.80
C GLU A 162 3.61 5.66 0.78
N ARG A 163 3.49 4.33 0.97
CA ARG A 163 4.63 3.40 0.86
C ARG A 163 5.25 3.39 -0.53
N LEU A 164 4.44 3.54 -1.58
CA LEU A 164 4.95 3.70 -2.94
C LEU A 164 5.80 4.97 -3.08
N SER A 165 5.45 6.06 -2.39
CA SER A 165 6.25 7.29 -2.39
C SER A 165 7.65 7.09 -1.79
N ASP A 166 7.79 6.13 -0.87
CA ASP A 166 9.07 5.82 -0.24
C ASP A 166 10.04 5.12 -1.19
N ALA A 167 9.55 4.44 -2.23
CA ALA A 167 10.40 3.80 -3.24
C ALA A 167 11.31 4.81 -3.96
N TRP A 168 10.92 6.08 -4.03
CA TRP A 168 11.72 7.15 -4.62
C TRP A 168 12.94 7.56 -3.79
N ILE A 169 12.90 7.38 -2.46
CA ILE A 169 13.97 7.80 -1.55
C ILE A 169 15.32 7.12 -1.89
N PRO A 170 15.42 5.78 -1.90
CA PRO A 170 16.68 5.11 -2.21
C PRO A 170 17.08 5.26 -3.68
N VAL A 171 16.11 5.33 -4.59
CA VAL A 171 16.36 5.56 -6.03
C VAL A 171 17.06 6.90 -6.25
N ARG A 172 16.64 7.96 -5.55
CA ARG A 172 17.28 9.28 -5.60
C ARG A 172 18.75 9.21 -5.23
N GLU A 173 19.07 8.58 -4.09
CA GLU A 173 20.45 8.46 -3.61
C GLU A 173 21.33 7.64 -4.55
N LEU A 174 20.83 6.48 -5.00
CA LEU A 174 21.58 5.57 -5.86
C LEU A 174 21.81 6.15 -7.26
N ILE A 175 20.81 6.82 -7.85
CA ILE A 175 20.96 7.44 -9.17
C ILE A 175 21.87 8.67 -9.07
N ALA A 176 21.74 9.51 -8.04
CA ALA A 176 22.62 10.66 -7.85
C ALA A 176 24.10 10.25 -7.75
N GLN A 177 24.40 9.13 -7.08
CA GLN A 177 25.76 8.58 -6.99
C GLN A 177 26.29 8.00 -8.30
N SER A 178 25.40 7.57 -9.20
CA SER A 178 25.78 6.95 -10.49
C SER A 178 26.17 7.97 -11.57
N VAL A 179 25.81 9.25 -11.41
CA VAL A 179 26.02 10.30 -12.41
C VAL A 179 27.25 11.11 -12.05
N THR A 180 28.22 11.19 -12.97
CA THR A 180 29.49 11.92 -12.75
C THR A 180 29.37 13.44 -12.93
N ASN A 181 28.28 13.92 -13.52
CA ASN A 181 28.03 15.35 -13.76
C ASN A 181 27.05 15.90 -12.73
N GLU A 182 27.50 16.89 -11.95
CA GLU A 182 26.72 17.50 -10.86
C GLU A 182 25.42 18.16 -11.35
N GLU A 183 25.42 18.84 -12.51
CA GLU A 183 24.21 19.50 -13.04
C GLU A 183 23.15 18.47 -13.48
N GLN A 184 23.60 17.36 -14.05
CA GLN A 184 22.73 16.25 -14.44
C GLN A 184 22.19 15.52 -13.20
N ALA A 185 23.03 15.27 -12.20
CA ALA A 185 22.64 14.66 -10.93
C ALA A 185 21.58 15.53 -10.20
N ALA A 186 21.77 16.85 -10.17
CA ALA A 186 20.81 17.78 -9.59
C ALA A 186 19.47 17.78 -10.33
N THR A 187 19.51 17.77 -11.67
CA THR A 187 18.30 17.72 -12.51
C THR A 187 17.51 16.43 -12.28
N ILE A 188 18.18 15.28 -12.24
CA ILE A 188 17.55 13.98 -11.98
C ILE A 188 16.97 13.93 -10.57
N SER A 189 17.71 14.42 -9.57
CA SER A 189 17.24 14.47 -8.19
C SER A 189 15.97 15.31 -8.06
N ALA A 190 15.92 16.48 -8.71
CA ALA A 190 14.74 17.34 -8.71
C ALA A 190 13.52 16.66 -9.37
N GLN A 191 13.74 15.88 -10.44
CA GLN A 191 12.67 15.11 -11.08
C GLN A 191 12.14 14.00 -10.17
N ILE A 192 13.02 13.29 -9.45
CA ILE A 192 12.64 12.26 -8.49
C ILE A 192 11.89 12.88 -7.30
N ASP A 193 12.35 14.02 -6.78
CA ASP A 193 11.68 14.74 -5.70
C ASP A 193 10.28 15.21 -6.11
N ALA A 194 10.11 15.66 -7.36
CA ALA A 194 8.80 15.99 -7.92
C ALA A 194 7.89 14.75 -8.04
N ALA A 195 8.41 13.62 -8.51
CA ALA A 195 7.67 12.36 -8.61
C ALA A 195 7.25 11.82 -7.23
N ARG A 196 8.15 11.89 -6.24
CA ARG A 196 7.85 11.55 -4.84
C ARG A 196 6.73 12.40 -4.28
N LYS A 197 6.80 13.73 -4.47
CA LYS A 197 5.74 14.64 -4.05
C LYS A 197 4.40 14.31 -4.71
N LYS A 198 4.41 14.09 -6.03
CA LYS A 198 3.22 13.68 -6.79
C LYS A 198 2.60 12.40 -6.24
N THR A 199 3.43 11.42 -5.87
CA THR A 199 2.98 10.16 -5.26
C THR A 199 2.32 10.38 -3.89
N LYS A 200 2.90 11.25 -3.04
CA LYS A 200 2.29 11.66 -1.77
C LYS A 200 0.95 12.38 -1.97
N ASP A 201 0.88 13.27 -2.96
CA ASP A 201 -0.35 13.98 -3.30
C ASP A 201 -1.43 12.99 -3.79
N ALA A 202 -1.07 11.96 -4.54
CA ALA A 202 -1.99 10.89 -4.95
C ALA A 202 -2.51 10.08 -3.76
N ALA A 203 -1.65 9.75 -2.79
CA ALA A 203 -2.06 9.07 -1.57
C ALA A 203 -3.10 9.89 -0.78
N LYS A 204 -2.86 11.19 -0.62
CA LYS A 204 -3.82 12.10 0.04
C LYS A 204 -5.17 12.12 -0.69
N ARG A 205 -5.16 12.23 -2.02
CA ARG A 205 -6.38 12.23 -2.83
C ARG A 205 -7.17 10.93 -2.74
N LEU A 206 -6.48 9.78 -2.64
CA LEU A 206 -7.13 8.48 -2.38
C LEU A 206 -7.87 8.49 -1.04
N SER A 207 -7.22 8.98 0.03
CA SER A 207 -7.84 9.14 1.36
C SER A 207 -9.08 10.05 1.32
N ASP A 208 -9.02 11.12 0.53
CA ASP A 208 -10.09 12.11 0.42
C ASP A 208 -11.21 11.69 -0.56
N PHE A 209 -11.16 10.47 -1.12
CA PHE A 209 -12.06 9.98 -2.18
C PHE A 209 -12.10 10.85 -3.44
N ASP A 210 -11.05 11.63 -3.69
CA ASP A 210 -10.98 12.56 -4.81
C ASP A 210 -10.87 11.78 -6.15
N PRO A 211 -11.78 11.99 -7.11
CA PRO A 211 -11.73 11.33 -8.41
C PRO A 211 -10.44 11.63 -9.20
N GLU A 212 -9.74 12.72 -8.89
CA GLU A 212 -8.45 13.07 -9.48
C GLU A 212 -7.29 12.20 -8.96
N ALA A 213 -7.54 11.29 -8.00
CA ALA A 213 -6.54 10.32 -7.56
C ALA A 213 -6.07 9.40 -8.70
N TYR A 214 -7.00 8.94 -9.56
CA TYR A 214 -6.68 8.04 -10.66
C TYR A 214 -5.75 8.67 -11.72
N PRO A 215 -6.08 9.83 -12.34
CA PRO A 215 -5.18 10.46 -13.30
C PRO A 215 -3.82 10.79 -12.67
N LEU A 216 -3.79 11.18 -11.39
CA LEU A 216 -2.53 11.45 -10.70
C LEU A 216 -1.70 10.19 -10.48
N LEU A 217 -2.31 9.05 -10.15
CA LEU A 217 -1.62 7.75 -10.09
C LEU A 217 -1.10 7.31 -11.47
N SER A 218 -1.83 7.62 -12.54
CA SER A 218 -1.36 7.37 -13.92
C SER A 218 -0.10 8.17 -14.23
N ASP A 219 -0.06 9.45 -13.84
CA ASP A 219 1.14 10.28 -13.97
C ASP A 219 2.31 9.77 -13.13
N VAL A 220 2.03 9.25 -11.92
CA VAL A 220 3.05 8.64 -11.04
C VAL A 220 3.60 7.36 -11.68
N GLU A 221 2.75 6.51 -12.25
CA GLU A 221 3.18 5.31 -12.96
C GLU A 221 4.08 5.67 -14.16
N HIS A 222 3.75 6.76 -14.87
CA HIS A 222 4.56 7.25 -15.98
C HIS A 222 5.95 7.71 -15.50
N ASP A 223 6.02 8.43 -14.37
CA ASP A 223 7.29 8.81 -13.75
C ASP A 223 8.13 7.56 -13.43
N PHE A 224 7.54 6.53 -12.79
CA PHE A 224 8.25 5.28 -12.50
C PHE A 224 8.75 4.60 -13.79
N THR A 225 7.87 4.45 -14.78
CA THR A 225 8.21 3.83 -16.08
C THR A 225 9.40 4.53 -16.74
N ARG A 226 9.43 5.87 -16.72
CA ARG A 226 10.55 6.65 -17.27
C ARG A 226 11.89 6.28 -16.63
N PHE A 227 11.95 6.11 -15.30
CA PHE A 227 13.17 5.71 -14.61
C PHE A 227 13.47 4.20 -14.74
N VAL A 228 12.44 3.35 -14.82
CA VAL A 228 12.60 1.91 -15.11
C VAL A 228 13.35 1.74 -16.43
N LYS A 229 12.94 2.43 -17.51
CA LYS A 229 13.60 2.31 -18.83
C LYS A 229 15.12 2.57 -18.78
N LEU A 230 15.57 3.46 -17.89
CA LEU A 230 17.00 3.76 -17.71
C LEU A 230 17.77 2.64 -17.02
N THR A 231 17.11 1.89 -16.13
CA THR A 231 17.77 0.95 -15.21
C THR A 231 17.46 -0.52 -15.51
N VAL A 232 16.37 -0.81 -16.22
CA VAL A 232 15.85 -2.15 -16.49
C VAL A 232 16.88 -3.05 -17.18
N MET A 233 16.96 -4.29 -16.71
CA MET A 233 17.81 -5.34 -17.28
C MET A 233 17.09 -6.09 -18.41
N PRO A 234 17.83 -6.74 -19.34
CA PRO A 234 17.23 -7.27 -20.56
C PRO A 234 16.02 -8.20 -20.35
N PRO A 235 16.00 -9.18 -19.43
CA PRO A 235 14.80 -10.01 -19.24
C PRO A 235 13.57 -9.20 -18.84
N ALA A 236 13.71 -8.33 -17.83
CA ALA A 236 12.62 -7.47 -17.37
C ALA A 236 12.18 -6.43 -18.43
N ALA A 237 13.10 -5.99 -19.30
CA ALA A 237 12.76 -5.08 -20.39
C ALA A 237 11.80 -5.74 -21.39
N MET A 238 12.00 -7.03 -21.70
CA MET A 238 11.09 -7.78 -22.58
C MET A 238 9.75 -8.08 -21.92
N ASP A 239 9.73 -8.29 -20.60
CA ASP A 239 8.46 -8.43 -19.87
C ASP A 239 7.63 -7.14 -19.89
N GLU A 240 8.26 -5.98 -19.69
CA GLU A 240 7.58 -4.68 -19.76
C GLU A 240 7.22 -4.28 -21.20
N ASP A 241 8.05 -4.64 -22.18
CA ASP A 241 7.72 -4.49 -23.60
C ASP A 241 6.48 -5.31 -23.97
N LEU A 242 6.37 -6.56 -23.50
CA LEU A 242 5.17 -7.36 -23.72
C LEU A 242 3.92 -6.66 -23.20
N VAL A 243 3.97 -6.11 -21.97
CA VAL A 243 2.85 -5.35 -21.39
C VAL A 243 2.51 -4.14 -22.25
N ALA A 244 3.53 -3.37 -22.65
CA ALA A 244 3.34 -2.16 -23.45
C ALA A 244 2.78 -2.47 -24.85
N GLN A 245 3.36 -3.46 -25.55
CA GLN A 245 2.92 -3.88 -26.87
C GLN A 245 1.52 -4.49 -26.84
N SER A 246 1.17 -5.24 -25.78
CA SER A 246 -0.20 -5.75 -25.60
C SER A 246 -1.21 -4.61 -25.39
N ASN A 247 -0.86 -3.61 -24.59
CA ASN A 247 -1.72 -2.43 -24.40
C ASN A 247 -1.84 -1.58 -25.67
N ALA A 248 -0.77 -1.50 -26.48
CA ALA A 248 -0.81 -0.85 -27.78
C ALA A 248 -1.72 -1.60 -28.78
N TRP A 249 -1.67 -2.94 -28.77
CA TRP A 249 -2.53 -3.77 -29.61
C TRP A 249 -4.02 -3.69 -29.21
N LEU A 250 -4.30 -3.59 -27.91
CA LEU A 250 -5.65 -3.38 -27.38
C LEU A 250 -6.16 -1.93 -27.54
N ASP A 251 -5.33 -1.02 -28.05
CA ASP A 251 -5.63 0.40 -28.21
C ASP A 251 -6.02 1.10 -26.89
N VAL A 252 -5.31 0.75 -25.81
CA VAL A 252 -5.54 1.31 -24.47
C VAL A 252 -5.29 2.82 -24.42
N GLU A 253 -4.49 3.34 -25.36
CA GLU A 253 -4.22 4.78 -25.52
C GLU A 253 -5.50 5.61 -25.63
N GLN A 254 -6.57 5.08 -26.25
CA GLN A 254 -7.86 5.77 -26.31
C GLN A 254 -8.46 6.07 -24.93
N PHE A 255 -8.14 5.26 -23.92
CA PHE A 255 -8.70 5.38 -22.57
C PHE A 255 -7.84 6.22 -21.64
N ASN A 256 -6.51 6.14 -21.75
CA ASN A 256 -5.59 6.78 -20.82
C ASN A 256 -4.64 7.82 -21.44
N GLY A 257 -4.71 8.04 -22.76
CA GLY A 257 -3.89 9.02 -23.47
C GLY A 257 -2.39 8.71 -23.50
N ARG A 258 -1.97 7.52 -23.08
CA ARG A 258 -0.57 7.11 -23.04
C ARG A 258 -0.20 6.38 -24.32
N SER A 259 0.90 6.80 -24.95
CA SER A 259 1.44 6.12 -26.12
C SER A 259 2.17 4.82 -25.74
N TRP A 260 1.39 3.75 -25.58
CA TRP A 260 1.90 2.41 -25.26
C TRP A 260 2.83 1.86 -26.34
N GLN A 261 2.59 2.21 -27.61
CA GLN A 261 3.43 1.79 -28.73
C GLN A 261 4.83 2.43 -28.66
N GLN A 262 4.93 3.68 -28.20
CA GLN A 262 6.21 4.35 -27.96
C GLN A 262 6.95 3.71 -26.77
N ASP A 263 6.24 3.35 -25.71
CA ASP A 263 6.83 2.67 -24.56
C ASP A 263 7.40 1.30 -24.91
N ALA A 264 6.70 0.51 -25.72
CA ALA A 264 7.15 -0.76 -26.24
C ALA A 264 8.48 -0.61 -27.00
N LEU A 265 8.54 0.36 -27.93
CA LEU A 265 9.75 0.70 -28.68
C LEU A 265 10.92 1.10 -27.77
N ASP A 266 10.67 1.91 -26.74
CA ASP A 266 11.70 2.33 -25.80
C ASP A 266 12.27 1.15 -25.00
N TYR A 267 11.44 0.20 -24.59
CA TYR A 267 11.88 -1.01 -23.90
C TYR A 267 12.73 -1.91 -24.81
N THR A 268 12.35 -2.08 -26.08
CA THR A 268 13.17 -2.80 -27.06
C THR A 268 14.52 -2.14 -27.26
N ARG A 269 14.57 -0.81 -27.34
CA ARG A 269 15.84 -0.07 -27.44
C ARG A 269 16.71 -0.25 -26.20
N ALA A 270 16.11 -0.17 -25.02
CA ALA A 270 16.80 -0.42 -23.75
C ALA A 270 17.35 -1.86 -23.68
N PHE A 271 16.56 -2.84 -24.11
CA PHE A 271 16.98 -4.23 -24.25
C PHE A 271 18.20 -4.36 -25.15
N ARG A 272 18.11 -3.88 -26.40
CA ARG A 272 19.19 -3.99 -27.39
C ARG A 272 20.48 -3.32 -26.92
N ALA A 273 20.38 -2.17 -26.25
CA ALA A 273 21.55 -1.46 -25.74
C ALA A 273 22.29 -2.25 -24.65
N LYS A 274 21.57 -2.96 -23.78
CA LYS A 274 22.13 -3.63 -22.60
C LYS A 274 22.39 -5.12 -22.80
N PHE A 275 21.68 -5.77 -23.72
CA PHE A 275 21.71 -7.22 -23.94
C PHE A 275 23.11 -7.78 -24.19
N PRO A 276 23.99 -7.18 -25.03
CA PRO A 276 25.32 -7.75 -25.28
C PRO A 276 26.21 -7.80 -24.04
N ALA A 277 26.16 -6.78 -23.20
CA ALA A 277 26.95 -6.73 -21.95
C ALA A 277 26.38 -7.71 -20.91
N TRP A 278 25.04 -7.74 -20.78
CA TRP A 278 24.34 -8.65 -19.90
C TRP A 278 24.59 -10.13 -20.26
N ALA A 279 24.50 -10.48 -21.54
CA ALA A 279 24.71 -11.86 -22.01
C ALA A 279 26.11 -12.38 -21.66
N ARG A 280 27.16 -11.55 -21.85
CA ARG A 280 28.53 -11.89 -21.46
C ARG A 280 28.68 -12.08 -19.95
N ALA A 281 28.05 -11.21 -19.16
CA ALA A 281 28.07 -11.33 -17.70
C ALA A 281 27.34 -12.60 -17.24
N TYR A 282 26.23 -12.96 -17.90
CA TYR A 282 25.49 -14.19 -17.64
C TYR A 282 26.36 -15.42 -17.92
N GLU A 283 27.03 -15.49 -19.07
CA GLU A 283 27.93 -16.59 -19.41
C GLU A 283 29.07 -16.76 -18.40
N GLN A 284 29.72 -15.67 -17.98
CA GLN A 284 30.79 -15.71 -16.99
C GLN A 284 30.30 -16.27 -15.64
N GLN A 285 29.07 -15.95 -15.25
CA GLN A 285 28.45 -16.51 -14.05
C GLN A 285 28.02 -17.97 -14.25
N ALA A 286 27.51 -18.34 -15.42
CA ALA A 286 27.11 -19.71 -15.71
C ALA A 286 28.31 -20.67 -15.76
N GLN A 287 29.52 -20.17 -16.04
CA GLN A 287 30.76 -20.95 -15.96
C GLN A 287 31.17 -21.30 -14.51
N SER A 288 30.76 -20.51 -13.53
CA SER A 288 31.10 -20.74 -12.11
C SER A 288 29.97 -21.42 -11.32
N ASP A 289 28.75 -21.43 -11.83
CA ASP A 289 27.57 -22.05 -11.20
C ASP A 289 27.02 -23.21 -12.04
N THR A 290 27.27 -24.45 -11.60
CA THR A 290 26.83 -25.67 -12.30
C THR A 290 25.31 -25.85 -12.37
N ASN A 291 24.52 -25.03 -11.67
CA ASN A 291 23.07 -25.08 -11.68
C ASN A 291 22.42 -24.05 -12.61
N LYS A 292 23.20 -23.17 -13.27
CA LYS A 292 22.64 -22.17 -14.20
C LYS A 292 22.34 -22.77 -15.58
N PRO A 293 21.20 -22.41 -16.20
CA PRO A 293 20.88 -22.81 -17.56
C PRO A 293 21.98 -22.41 -18.56
N PRO A 294 22.28 -23.27 -19.55
CA PRO A 294 23.18 -22.89 -20.62
C PRO A 294 22.54 -21.77 -21.45
N PHE A 295 23.33 -20.76 -21.81
CA PHE A 295 22.93 -19.70 -22.73
C PHE A 295 23.87 -19.68 -23.92
N THR A 296 23.44 -20.24 -25.04
CA THR A 296 24.35 -20.49 -26.16
C THR A 296 24.62 -19.24 -26.98
N ALA A 297 25.76 -19.20 -27.68
CA ALA A 297 26.07 -18.13 -28.63
C ALA A 297 25.06 -18.09 -29.80
N GLU A 298 24.47 -19.23 -30.15
CA GLU A 298 23.41 -19.32 -31.17
C GLU A 298 22.14 -18.63 -30.70
N ASP A 299 21.70 -18.88 -29.47
CA ASP A 299 20.54 -18.21 -28.86
C ASP A 299 20.77 -16.70 -28.78
N GLN A 300 21.96 -16.27 -28.37
CA GLN A 300 22.32 -14.84 -28.34
C GLN A 300 22.26 -14.18 -29.72
N ALA A 301 22.80 -14.83 -30.75
CA ALA A 301 22.75 -14.31 -32.11
C ALA A 301 21.31 -14.24 -32.62
N LYS A 302 20.50 -15.28 -32.34
CA LYS A 302 19.08 -15.32 -32.71
C LYS A 302 18.29 -14.21 -32.01
N ILE A 303 18.45 -14.05 -30.70
CA ILE A 303 17.84 -12.96 -29.92
C ILE A 303 18.24 -11.60 -30.47
N SER A 304 19.52 -11.39 -30.80
CA SER A 304 19.97 -10.11 -31.37
C SER A 304 19.34 -9.82 -32.74
N GLY A 305 19.12 -10.85 -33.56
CA GLY A 305 18.43 -10.73 -34.84
C GLY A 305 16.96 -10.36 -34.64
N LEU A 306 16.26 -11.12 -33.80
CA LEU A 306 14.86 -10.91 -33.45
C LEU A 306 14.62 -9.51 -32.85
N ALA A 307 15.48 -9.06 -31.93
CA ALA A 307 15.35 -7.72 -31.33
C ALA A 307 15.55 -6.60 -32.36
N THR A 308 16.37 -6.81 -33.39
CA THR A 308 16.53 -5.83 -34.49
C THR A 308 15.29 -5.77 -35.38
N GLU A 309 14.67 -6.91 -35.67
CA GLU A 309 13.41 -6.99 -36.40
C GLU A 309 12.26 -6.36 -35.60
N LEU A 310 12.18 -6.67 -34.30
CA LEU A 310 11.19 -6.12 -33.38
C LEU A 310 11.26 -4.58 -33.32
N GLU A 311 12.44 -4.00 -33.17
CA GLU A 311 12.58 -2.53 -33.15
C GLU A 311 12.05 -1.91 -34.44
N LYS A 312 12.34 -2.52 -35.59
CA LYS A 312 11.87 -2.03 -36.89
C LYS A 312 10.34 -2.09 -36.97
N LEU A 313 9.73 -3.21 -36.59
CA LEU A 313 8.28 -3.36 -36.57
C LEU A 313 7.60 -2.37 -35.62
N GLN A 314 8.11 -2.24 -34.40
CA GLN A 314 7.57 -1.30 -33.41
C GLN A 314 7.70 0.15 -33.87
N MET A 315 8.80 0.52 -34.52
CA MET A 315 8.98 1.84 -35.11
C MET A 315 7.97 2.12 -36.23
N GLU A 316 7.70 1.14 -37.10
CA GLU A 316 6.63 1.24 -38.11
C GLU A 316 5.25 1.37 -37.45
N CYS A 317 4.99 0.63 -36.36
CA CYS A 317 3.74 0.71 -35.60
C CYS A 317 3.54 2.05 -34.88
N VAL A 318 4.61 2.74 -34.45
CA VAL A 318 4.53 4.10 -33.89
C VAL A 318 4.04 5.09 -34.95
N GLU A 319 4.51 4.99 -36.19
CA GLU A 319 4.07 5.88 -37.28
C GLU A 319 2.65 5.57 -37.75
N LYS A 320 2.30 4.27 -37.81
CA LYS A 320 1.01 3.77 -38.25
C LYS A 320 0.63 2.53 -37.46
N SER A 321 -0.43 2.63 -36.65
CA SER A 321 -0.99 1.44 -35.99
C SER A 321 -1.50 0.44 -37.04
N LEU A 322 -0.90 -0.75 -37.05
CA LEU A 322 -1.18 -1.82 -38.00
C LEU A 322 -1.37 -3.13 -37.21
N PRO A 323 -2.60 -3.67 -37.10
CA PRO A 323 -2.88 -4.85 -36.28
C PRO A 323 -2.01 -6.08 -36.61
N PRO A 324 -1.75 -6.43 -37.89
CA PRO A 324 -0.87 -7.55 -38.21
C PRO A 324 0.58 -7.35 -37.73
N SER A 325 1.13 -6.15 -37.90
CA SER A 325 2.49 -5.82 -37.47
C SER A 325 2.62 -5.85 -35.94
N GLN A 326 1.57 -5.45 -35.22
CA GLN A 326 1.53 -5.51 -33.76
C GLN A 326 1.44 -6.96 -33.25
N GLU A 327 0.68 -7.83 -33.92
CA GLU A 327 0.65 -9.28 -33.63
C GLU A 327 2.00 -9.94 -33.89
N ASP A 328 2.66 -9.60 -35.00
CA ASP A 328 4.01 -10.08 -35.31
C ASP A 328 5.03 -9.60 -34.26
N ALA A 329 4.94 -8.35 -33.81
CA ALA A 329 5.76 -7.83 -32.72
C ALA A 329 5.55 -8.63 -31.41
N LEU A 330 4.30 -8.90 -31.03
CA LEU A 330 3.98 -9.75 -29.87
C LEU A 330 4.55 -11.17 -29.99
N ARG A 331 4.52 -11.76 -31.19
CA ARG A 331 5.13 -13.07 -31.46
C ARG A 331 6.63 -13.03 -31.23
N ILE A 332 7.32 -12.02 -31.78
CA ILE A 332 8.77 -11.88 -31.64
C ILE A 332 9.18 -11.65 -30.18
N ILE A 333 8.45 -10.80 -29.43
CA ILE A 333 8.70 -10.59 -28.00
C ILE A 333 8.64 -11.92 -27.24
N ASN A 334 7.60 -12.73 -27.47
CA ASN A 334 7.48 -14.03 -26.81
C ASN A 334 8.59 -15.00 -27.23
N GLU A 335 9.02 -15.00 -28.49
CA GLU A 335 10.15 -15.82 -28.92
C GLU A 335 11.47 -15.43 -28.23
N ILE A 336 11.73 -14.12 -28.09
CA ILE A 336 12.90 -13.63 -27.34
C ILE A 336 12.81 -14.08 -25.87
N ARG A 337 11.64 -13.95 -25.23
CA ARG A 337 11.43 -14.37 -23.84
C ARG A 337 11.63 -15.87 -23.62
N GLU A 338 11.26 -16.69 -24.60
CA GLU A 338 11.50 -18.14 -24.55
C GLU A 338 12.97 -18.51 -24.70
N LEU A 339 13.72 -17.78 -25.53
CA LEU A 339 15.16 -17.99 -25.73
C LEU A 339 16.03 -17.42 -24.60
N LEU A 340 15.51 -16.47 -23.83
CA LEU A 340 16.22 -15.94 -22.67
C LEU A 340 16.34 -17.03 -21.58
N PRO A 341 17.49 -17.13 -20.90
CA PRO A 341 17.70 -18.07 -19.82
C PRO A 341 16.65 -17.94 -18.72
N LYS A 342 15.91 -19.02 -18.48
CA LYS A 342 14.93 -19.12 -17.39
C LYS A 342 15.63 -19.69 -16.17
N ASP A 343 15.96 -18.83 -15.23
CA ASP A 343 16.66 -19.23 -14.02
C ASP A 343 15.75 -20.17 -13.18
N PRO A 344 16.15 -21.43 -12.91
CA PRO A 344 15.32 -22.44 -12.25
C PRO A 344 15.03 -22.09 -10.78
N ASN A 345 15.79 -21.16 -10.20
CA ASN A 345 15.56 -20.61 -8.87
C ASN A 345 14.97 -19.18 -8.88
N GLY A 346 14.37 -18.75 -10.00
CA GLY A 346 13.65 -17.48 -10.04
C GLY A 346 14.60 -16.28 -10.06
N GLY A 347 15.39 -16.19 -11.12
CA GLY A 347 16.00 -14.96 -11.64
C GLY A 347 14.94 -14.03 -12.24
N GLY A 348 13.91 -13.79 -11.44
CA GLY A 348 12.89 -12.79 -11.55
C GLY A 348 12.39 -12.65 -10.12
N GLN A 349 12.52 -11.47 -9.53
CA GLN A 349 12.00 -11.14 -8.18
C GLN A 349 10.47 -11.33 -8.04
N GLN A 350 9.83 -11.97 -9.00
CA GLN A 350 8.40 -12.19 -9.12
C GLN A 350 7.88 -13.27 -8.17
N GLN A 351 8.71 -14.21 -7.67
CA GLN A 351 8.24 -15.17 -6.66
C GLN A 351 8.32 -14.68 -5.21
N ASN A 352 9.16 -13.68 -4.92
CA ASN A 352 9.18 -13.11 -3.56
C ASN A 352 8.05 -12.11 -3.30
N GLN A 353 7.45 -11.49 -4.31
CA GLN A 353 6.30 -10.60 -4.10
C GLN A 353 5.00 -11.36 -3.82
N ASP A 354 4.73 -12.47 -4.50
CA ASP A 354 3.54 -13.29 -4.21
C ASP A 354 3.64 -14.00 -2.85
N GLN A 355 4.85 -14.34 -2.38
CA GLN A 355 5.06 -14.88 -1.04
C GLN A 355 5.04 -13.80 0.05
N GLN A 356 5.46 -12.58 -0.24
CA GLN A 356 5.44 -11.49 0.74
C GLN A 356 4.04 -10.85 0.86
N GLN A 357 3.26 -10.75 -0.24
CA GLN A 357 1.83 -10.42 -0.16
C GLN A 357 1.00 -11.53 0.49
N LYS A 358 1.30 -12.81 0.26
CA LYS A 358 0.65 -13.91 1.01
C LYS A 358 1.04 -13.92 2.48
N ASN A 359 2.27 -13.54 2.85
CA ASN A 359 2.67 -13.42 4.24
C ASN A 359 2.07 -12.19 4.94
N ASP A 360 1.92 -11.05 4.26
CA ASP A 360 1.25 -9.88 4.84
C ASP A 360 -0.27 -10.08 4.94
N GLN A 361 -0.91 -10.77 3.97
CA GLN A 361 -2.31 -11.19 4.10
C GLN A 361 -2.50 -12.26 5.19
N ASN A 362 -1.58 -13.23 5.34
CA ASN A 362 -1.65 -14.22 6.41
C ASN A 362 -1.34 -13.62 7.78
N GLN A 363 -0.49 -12.59 7.89
CA GLN A 363 -0.28 -11.88 9.15
C GLN A 363 -1.48 -11.01 9.55
N GLN A 364 -2.15 -10.36 8.59
CA GLN A 364 -3.41 -9.66 8.85
C GLN A 364 -4.57 -10.62 9.15
N GLN A 365 -4.64 -11.80 8.52
CA GLN A 365 -5.63 -12.83 8.85
C GLN A 365 -5.36 -13.46 10.22
N ASN A 366 -4.10 -13.70 10.61
CA ASN A 366 -3.78 -14.22 11.94
C ASN A 366 -4.02 -13.18 13.05
N GLN A 367 -3.78 -11.89 12.81
CA GLN A 367 -4.16 -10.84 13.76
C GLN A 367 -5.68 -10.67 13.86
N ASN A 368 -6.42 -10.78 12.75
CA ASN A 368 -7.89 -10.74 12.79
C ASN A 368 -8.50 -12.00 13.41
N GLN A 369 -7.91 -13.20 13.23
CA GLN A 369 -8.36 -14.42 13.93
C GLN A 369 -8.01 -14.41 15.42
N GLN A 370 -6.88 -13.82 15.82
CA GLN A 370 -6.58 -13.63 17.25
C GLN A 370 -7.50 -12.59 17.91
N ASN A 371 -7.88 -11.52 17.20
CA ASN A 371 -8.86 -10.55 17.70
C ASN A 371 -10.29 -11.11 17.71
N GLN A 372 -10.68 -11.93 16.71
CA GLN A 372 -11.98 -12.64 16.73
C GLN A 372 -12.05 -13.66 17.86
N ASN A 373 -11.00 -14.46 18.09
CA ASN A 373 -10.98 -15.43 19.19
C ASN A 373 -11.00 -14.76 20.59
N GLN A 374 -10.47 -13.54 20.73
CA GLN A 374 -10.61 -12.74 21.96
C GLN A 374 -11.98 -12.05 22.10
N GLN A 375 -12.64 -11.71 20.98
CA GLN A 375 -14.01 -11.19 21.00
C GLN A 375 -15.04 -12.28 21.27
N ASP A 376 -14.86 -13.48 20.72
CA ASP A 376 -15.76 -14.62 20.94
C ASP A 376 -15.64 -15.15 22.38
N GLN A 377 -14.45 -15.15 23.00
CA GLN A 377 -14.31 -15.47 24.44
C GLN A 377 -14.96 -14.41 25.34
N ASN A 378 -14.98 -13.14 24.94
CA ASN A 378 -15.66 -12.08 25.70
C ASN A 378 -17.18 -12.04 25.48
N GLN A 379 -17.69 -12.50 24.33
CA GLN A 379 -19.13 -12.66 24.10
C GLN A 379 -19.70 -13.92 24.74
N GLN A 380 -18.95 -15.03 24.80
CA GLN A 380 -19.38 -16.24 25.50
C GLN A 380 -19.51 -16.00 27.02
N ASN A 381 -18.59 -15.22 27.61
CA ASN A 381 -18.69 -14.82 29.02
C ASN A 381 -19.81 -13.80 29.32
N GLN A 382 -20.36 -13.11 28.32
CA GLN A 382 -21.52 -12.22 28.50
C GLN A 382 -22.87 -12.93 28.24
N GLN A 383 -22.91 -13.97 27.40
CA GLN A 383 -24.12 -14.79 27.21
C GLN A 383 -24.40 -15.72 28.40
N ASP A 384 -23.37 -16.26 29.07
CA ASP A 384 -23.55 -17.09 30.27
C ASP A 384 -24.01 -16.29 31.52
N GLN A 385 -23.92 -14.96 31.50
CA GLN A 385 -24.49 -14.10 32.56
C GLN A 385 -25.91 -13.58 32.24
N GLN A 386 -26.40 -13.68 31.00
CA GLN A 386 -27.77 -13.27 30.65
C GLN A 386 -28.78 -14.42 30.57
N GLN A 387 -28.33 -15.68 30.49
CA GLN A 387 -29.22 -16.85 30.50
C GLN A 387 -29.68 -17.33 31.90
N GLN A 388 -29.30 -16.63 32.97
CA GLN A 388 -29.82 -16.91 34.33
C GLN A 388 -31.00 -16.01 34.76
N ASN A 389 -31.48 -15.11 33.90
CA ASN A 389 -32.54 -14.14 34.29
C ASN A 389 -33.78 -14.08 33.38
N GLN A 390 -34.00 -15.05 32.49
CA GLN A 390 -35.24 -15.15 31.72
C GLN A 390 -35.82 -16.57 31.72
N ASP A 391 -36.24 -17.02 32.90
CA ASP A 391 -37.23 -18.08 33.04
C ASP A 391 -38.28 -17.62 34.06
N GLN A 392 -39.06 -16.61 33.66
CA GLN A 392 -40.37 -16.28 34.24
C GLN A 392 -41.04 -15.20 33.39
N GLN A 393 -41.78 -15.59 32.35
CA GLN A 393 -43.21 -15.30 32.25
C GLN A 393 -43.77 -15.78 30.91
N GLN A 394 -44.91 -16.43 31.06
CA GLN A 394 -45.71 -17.09 30.07
C GLN A 394 -46.80 -16.12 29.58
N ASP A 395 -47.10 -16.22 28.28
CA ASP A 395 -48.45 -16.39 27.73
C ASP A 395 -49.26 -15.18 27.20
N GLN A 396 -50.07 -15.52 26.18
CA GLN A 396 -51.15 -14.78 25.46
C GLN A 396 -50.68 -13.81 24.34
N GLY A 397 -51.28 -13.72 23.15
CA GLY A 397 -52.47 -14.29 22.48
C GLY A 397 -52.59 -13.60 21.09
N GLU A 398 -52.79 -14.35 20.01
CA GLU A 398 -53.94 -14.32 19.06
C GLU A 398 -54.18 -13.04 18.19
N ASP A 399 -54.20 -13.27 16.86
CA ASP A 399 -54.97 -12.70 15.73
C ASP A 399 -55.48 -11.24 15.72
N ASP A 400 -55.36 -10.52 14.58
CA ASP A 400 -56.45 -10.33 13.59
C ASP A 400 -56.05 -9.37 12.41
N LYS A 401 -56.80 -9.51 11.31
CA LYS A 401 -56.75 -8.83 10.00
C LYS A 401 -57.44 -7.45 9.98
N ASN A 402 -57.01 -6.57 9.04
CA ASN A 402 -57.79 -5.88 7.98
C ASN A 402 -57.01 -4.63 7.50
N LYS A 403 -56.72 -4.50 6.20
CA LYS A 403 -57.51 -3.82 5.15
C LYS A 403 -57.83 -2.35 5.45
N ASP A 404 -57.31 -1.47 4.59
CA ASP A 404 -58.09 -0.38 4.00
C ASP A 404 -57.54 -0.02 2.60
N GLU A 405 -58.47 0.08 1.66
CA GLU A 405 -58.34 0.67 0.31
C GLU A 405 -58.90 2.10 0.34
N THR A 406 -58.31 3.02 -0.42
CA THR A 406 -58.98 4.13 -1.13
C THR A 406 -57.92 4.81 -2.00
N ASP A 407 -57.91 4.64 -3.32
CA ASP A 407 -58.73 5.29 -4.37
C ASP A 407 -58.22 6.71 -4.70
N GLU A 408 -57.65 6.87 -5.90
CA GLU A 408 -57.90 7.97 -6.85
C GLU A 408 -56.90 7.83 -8.03
N GLY A 409 -57.45 7.44 -9.18
CA GLY A 409 -56.75 7.44 -10.46
C GLY A 409 -56.94 8.78 -11.18
N ASP A 410 -55.84 9.29 -11.76
CA ASP A 410 -55.82 9.93 -13.09
C ASP A 410 -54.39 10.32 -13.56
N GLU A 411 -53.32 9.65 -13.07
CA GLU A 411 -51.93 9.88 -13.52
C GLU A 411 -51.23 8.65 -14.14
N GLN A 412 -51.92 7.51 -14.26
CA GLN A 412 -51.28 6.24 -14.67
C GLN A 412 -50.85 6.16 -16.15
N ASN A 413 -51.40 6.97 -17.05
CA ASN A 413 -51.07 6.86 -18.50
C ASN A 413 -49.77 7.57 -18.91
N ALA A 414 -49.25 8.49 -18.09
CA ALA A 414 -47.98 9.17 -18.37
C ALA A 414 -46.79 8.42 -17.75
N GLU A 415 -46.96 7.86 -16.55
CA GLU A 415 -45.94 7.05 -15.88
C GLU A 415 -45.71 5.72 -16.60
N ASP A 416 -46.75 5.07 -17.13
CA ASP A 416 -46.59 3.82 -17.90
C ASP A 416 -45.77 4.02 -19.18
N GLN A 417 -45.88 5.18 -19.85
CA GLN A 417 -45.09 5.51 -21.04
C GLN A 417 -43.64 5.83 -20.71
N GLU A 418 -43.37 6.48 -19.58
CA GLU A 418 -42.00 6.71 -19.11
C GLU A 418 -41.34 5.41 -18.64
N VAL A 419 -42.08 4.52 -17.97
CA VAL A 419 -41.60 3.19 -17.57
C VAL A 419 -41.30 2.33 -18.80
N GLU A 420 -42.16 2.33 -19.81
CA GLU A 420 -41.94 1.60 -21.06
C GLU A 420 -40.74 2.16 -21.85
N ALA A 421 -40.53 3.48 -21.86
CA ALA A 421 -39.35 4.11 -22.44
C ALA A 421 -38.06 3.77 -21.67
N VAL A 422 -38.11 3.71 -20.34
CA VAL A 422 -36.98 3.30 -19.48
C VAL A 422 -36.64 1.83 -19.68
N LEU A 423 -37.65 0.95 -19.76
CA LEU A 423 -37.46 -0.48 -20.05
C LEU A 423 -36.87 -0.70 -21.44
N LYS A 424 -37.36 0.03 -22.45
CA LYS A 424 -36.80 -0.04 -23.80
C LYS A 424 -35.34 0.42 -23.84
N LYS A 425 -35.00 1.49 -23.13
CA LYS A 425 -33.62 1.99 -23.02
C LYS A 425 -32.71 1.04 -22.24
N ALA A 426 -33.24 0.35 -21.23
CA ALA A 426 -32.52 -0.68 -20.51
C ALA A 426 -32.27 -1.92 -21.39
N GLN A 427 -33.22 -2.25 -22.25
CA GLN A 427 -33.13 -3.34 -23.21
C GLN A 427 -32.12 -3.01 -24.33
N GLU A 428 -32.14 -1.79 -24.86
CA GLU A 428 -31.12 -1.30 -25.81
C GLU A 428 -29.71 -1.33 -25.21
N ARG A 429 -29.52 -0.91 -23.95
CA ARG A 429 -28.22 -1.07 -23.25
C ARG A 429 -27.83 -2.53 -23.06
N SER A 430 -28.79 -3.40 -22.78
CA SER A 430 -28.54 -4.84 -22.64
C SER A 430 -28.06 -5.43 -23.97
N ASP A 431 -28.71 -5.05 -25.07
CA ASP A 431 -28.37 -5.50 -26.41
C ASP A 431 -27.01 -4.93 -26.86
N GLU A 432 -26.71 -3.67 -26.55
CA GLU A 432 -25.39 -3.05 -26.78
C GLU A 432 -24.28 -3.77 -26.00
N HIS A 433 -24.52 -4.05 -24.72
CA HIS A 433 -23.58 -4.78 -23.87
C HIS A 433 -23.39 -6.23 -24.35
N GLU A 434 -24.44 -6.89 -24.83
CA GLU A 434 -24.33 -8.24 -25.41
C GLU A 434 -23.58 -8.21 -26.76
N ALA A 435 -23.80 -7.19 -27.59
CA ALA A 435 -23.08 -6.99 -28.84
C ALA A 435 -21.58 -6.72 -28.60
N GLU A 436 -21.26 -5.89 -27.60
CA GLU A 436 -19.89 -5.61 -27.17
C GLU A 436 -19.23 -6.87 -26.58
N LYS A 437 -19.94 -7.63 -25.74
CA LYS A 437 -19.50 -8.93 -25.24
C LYS A 437 -19.19 -9.90 -26.38
N LYS A 438 -20.06 -9.99 -27.38
CA LYS A 438 -19.89 -10.85 -28.55
C LYS A 438 -18.71 -10.41 -29.42
N ALA A 439 -18.46 -9.09 -29.51
CA ALA A 439 -17.28 -8.54 -30.16
C ALA A 439 -15.99 -8.86 -29.37
N ARG A 440 -16.03 -8.77 -28.03
CA ARG A 440 -14.92 -9.15 -27.13
C ARG A 440 -14.59 -10.63 -27.26
N MET A 441 -15.59 -11.51 -27.23
CA MET A 441 -15.44 -12.96 -27.39
C MET A 441 -14.90 -13.37 -28.77
N ARG A 442 -15.12 -12.55 -29.81
CA ARG A 442 -14.51 -12.76 -31.15
C ARG A 442 -13.04 -12.35 -31.19
N LYS A 443 -12.62 -11.37 -30.41
CA LYS A 443 -11.22 -10.88 -30.36
C LYS A 443 -10.35 -11.67 -29.37
N ALA A 444 -10.91 -12.12 -28.26
CA ALA A 444 -10.23 -12.95 -27.25
C ALA A 444 -11.24 -13.89 -26.57
N PRO A 445 -11.30 -15.18 -26.93
CA PRO A 445 -12.16 -16.13 -26.23
C PRO A 445 -11.68 -16.34 -24.79
N LEU A 446 -12.59 -16.26 -23.83
CA LEU A 446 -12.31 -16.52 -22.40
C LEU A 446 -11.69 -17.92 -22.23
N PRO A 447 -10.60 -18.07 -21.45
CA PRO A 447 -10.06 -19.37 -21.13
C PRO A 447 -11.08 -20.21 -20.34
N PRO A 448 -11.10 -21.56 -20.47
CA PRO A 448 -12.18 -22.42 -19.96
C PRO A 448 -12.47 -22.35 -18.45
N ASN A 449 -11.59 -21.74 -17.65
CA ASN A 449 -11.67 -21.71 -16.19
C ASN A 449 -12.11 -20.36 -15.60
N GLU A 450 -12.43 -19.37 -16.42
CA GLU A 450 -12.96 -18.08 -15.94
C GLU A 450 -14.49 -18.04 -16.08
N ARG A 451 -15.17 -17.85 -14.95
CA ARG A 451 -16.59 -17.48 -14.91
C ARG A 451 -16.70 -15.96 -14.89
N ASP A 452 -17.52 -15.46 -15.82
CA ASP A 452 -17.92 -14.05 -15.96
C ASP A 452 -18.95 -13.75 -14.85
N TRP A 453 -18.47 -13.26 -13.71
CA TRP A 453 -19.28 -12.72 -12.63
C TRP A 453 -19.10 -11.22 -12.53
#